data_AF-A0A6P5ZV81-F1
#
_entry.id   AF-A0A6P5ZV81-F1
#
_cell.length_a   1.000
_cell.length_b   1.000
_cell.length_c   1.000
_cell.angle_alpha   90.00
_cell.angle_beta   90.00
_cell.angle_gamma   90.00
#
_symmetry.space_group_name_H-M   'P 1'
#
loop_
_entity.id
_entity.type
_entity.pdbx_description
1 polymer ?
#
loop_
_entity_poly.entity_id
_entity_poly.type
_entity_poly.pdbx_seq_one_letter_code
_entity_poly.pdbx_strand_id
1 'polypeptide(L)'
;MGIYLMKCKWPWLLNILFIFILTNRIRAISPDGEALLSFRIAIVSSDGVLSQWRPEDPDPCKWKGVACDSKTKRVTTLSLTNHKLSGPVSPDLGKLEHLRLLILHNNNFYGSIPSELGNCTELQGIYLQGNYLSGLIPSELGNLSSLQNLDISSNSLSGSIPPSIGKLDKLITCNVSNNFLVGPIPSQGVFGNYTASSFVGNRGLCGKQINITCKDDHGGATTNSKSPTSAENQGGKKKYSGRLLISASGTMGALLLVALMCFWGCFLYKKFGKHEGNTLAMDVSGGASIFMFHGDLPYSSKDIIKKLETLNEEHIIGTGGFGTVYKLAMDDGNVFALKRIVKINEGFDRFFERELEILGSIKHRYLVNLRGYYNSPTSKLLIYDFLAGGSLDEALHERSEQLDWEARLNIIMGAAKGLAYLHHDCSPRIIHRDIKSSNILLDSNLEARVSDFGLAKLLEDEESHITTIVAGTFGYLAPEYMVSGRATEKTDVYSFGVLVLEILSGKRPTDASFIEKGLNIVGWVSLHFS
;
A
#
# COMPACT_ATOMS: atom_id res chain seq x y z
N MET A 1 -4.98 -25.67 89.45
CA MET A 1 -5.60 -26.36 88.30
C MET A 1 -5.40 -25.48 87.08
N GLY A 2 -4.38 -25.75 86.27
CA GLY A 2 -3.92 -24.85 85.19
C GLY A 2 -4.63 -25.12 83.86
N ILE A 3 -5.23 -24.10 83.26
CA ILE A 3 -5.88 -24.20 81.95
C ILE A 3 -4.85 -23.87 80.86
N TYR A 4 -4.48 -24.88 80.06
CA TYR A 4 -3.68 -24.68 78.86
C TYR A 4 -4.54 -24.07 77.73
N LEU A 5 -4.43 -22.76 77.54
CA LEU A 5 -5.03 -22.08 76.40
C LEU A 5 -4.19 -22.32 75.13
N MET A 6 -4.71 -23.13 74.20
CA MET A 6 -4.15 -23.24 72.86
C MET A 6 -4.26 -21.88 72.14
N LYS A 7 -3.13 -21.19 71.93
CA LYS A 7 -3.08 -20.01 71.06
C LYS A 7 -3.29 -20.45 69.61
N CYS A 8 -4.50 -20.21 69.10
CA CYS A 8 -4.92 -20.58 67.75
C CYS A 8 -4.07 -19.89 66.67
N LYS A 9 -3.74 -20.59 65.57
CA LYS A 9 -2.92 -20.10 64.43
C LYS A 9 -3.67 -19.11 63.52
N TRP A 10 -4.40 -18.17 64.10
CA TRP A 10 -5.26 -17.23 63.37
C TRP A 10 -4.51 -16.34 62.34
N PRO A 11 -3.30 -15.80 62.62
CA PRO A 11 -2.62 -14.89 61.68
C PRO A 11 -2.21 -15.55 60.36
N TRP A 12 -1.88 -16.84 60.38
CA TRP A 12 -1.49 -17.58 59.17
C TRP A 12 -2.72 -17.92 58.31
N LEU A 13 -3.83 -18.33 58.94
CA LEU A 13 -5.09 -18.53 58.22
C LEU A 13 -5.63 -17.23 57.63
N LEU A 14 -5.51 -16.09 58.33
CA LEU A 14 -5.88 -14.78 57.79
C LEU A 14 -5.02 -14.36 56.60
N ASN A 15 -3.70 -14.54 56.65
CA ASN A 15 -2.83 -14.23 55.50
C ASN A 15 -3.07 -15.18 54.31
N ILE A 16 -3.29 -16.48 54.55
CA ILE A 16 -3.66 -17.42 53.48
C ILE A 16 -5.02 -17.06 52.90
N LEU A 17 -6.01 -16.70 53.71
CA LEU A 17 -7.32 -16.25 53.23
C LEU A 17 -7.21 -14.93 52.44
N PHE A 18 -6.37 -13.99 52.88
CA PHE A 18 -6.16 -12.71 52.19
C PHE A 18 -5.45 -12.89 50.84
N ILE A 19 -4.44 -13.77 50.78
CA ILE A 19 -3.79 -14.20 49.54
C ILE A 19 -4.79 -14.94 48.64
N PHE A 20 -5.64 -15.81 49.19
CA PHE A 20 -6.69 -16.53 48.44
C PHE A 20 -7.80 -15.60 47.94
N ILE A 21 -8.08 -14.50 48.64
CA ILE A 21 -9.02 -13.44 48.22
C ILE A 21 -8.38 -12.55 47.13
N LEU A 22 -7.07 -12.28 47.21
CA LEU A 22 -6.31 -11.57 46.18
C LEU A 22 -6.15 -12.39 44.88
N THR A 23 -5.86 -13.69 44.98
CA THR A 23 -5.73 -14.57 43.79
C THR A 23 -7.07 -14.88 43.13
N ASN A 24 -8.20 -14.76 43.83
CA ASN A 24 -9.54 -14.90 43.24
C ASN A 24 -10.05 -13.67 42.46
N ARG A 25 -9.24 -12.61 42.33
CA ARG A 25 -9.65 -11.32 41.72
C ARG A 25 -8.93 -10.95 40.42
N ILE A 26 -8.02 -11.78 39.91
CA ILE A 26 -7.44 -11.64 38.57
C ILE A 26 -7.84 -12.87 37.74
N ARG A 27 -9.01 -12.80 37.10
CA ARG A 27 -9.31 -13.70 35.98
C ARG A 27 -8.60 -13.14 34.77
N ALA A 28 -7.77 -13.96 34.13
CA ALA A 28 -7.31 -13.64 32.78
C ALA A 28 -8.55 -13.47 31.88
N ILE A 29 -8.49 -12.49 30.96
CA ILE A 29 -9.55 -12.29 29.98
C ILE A 29 -9.71 -13.57 29.12
N SER A 30 -10.94 -13.89 28.75
CA SER A 30 -11.20 -15.05 27.86
C SER A 30 -10.38 -14.97 26.55
N PRO A 31 -10.01 -16.12 25.93
CA PRO A 31 -9.28 -16.12 24.64
C PRO A 31 -9.97 -15.33 23.52
N ASP A 32 -11.31 -15.34 23.48
CA ASP A 32 -12.09 -14.52 22.54
C ASP A 32 -11.91 -13.02 22.81
N GLY A 33 -11.74 -12.64 24.08
CA GLY A 33 -11.41 -11.27 24.48
C GLY A 33 -9.98 -10.88 24.15
N GLU A 34 -9.00 -11.79 24.27
CA GLU A 34 -7.61 -11.55 23.79
C GLU A 34 -7.59 -11.28 22.28
N ALA A 35 -8.28 -12.11 21.49
CA ALA A 35 -8.41 -11.93 20.05
C ALA A 35 -9.06 -10.57 19.68
N LEU A 36 -10.08 -10.15 20.43
CA LEU A 36 -10.71 -8.85 20.26
C LEU A 36 -9.83 -7.67 20.75
N LEU A 37 -8.96 -7.85 21.74
CA LEU A 37 -7.95 -6.84 22.10
C LEU A 37 -6.87 -6.70 21.02
N SER A 38 -6.37 -7.80 20.47
CA SER A 38 -5.46 -7.78 19.30
C SER A 38 -6.09 -7.05 18.11
N PHE A 39 -7.39 -7.28 17.85
CA PHE A 39 -8.13 -6.49 16.87
C PHE A 39 -8.15 -5.01 17.25
N ARG A 40 -8.61 -4.65 18.45
CA ARG A 40 -8.68 -3.25 18.93
C ARG A 40 -7.37 -2.48 18.83
N ILE A 41 -6.24 -3.11 19.17
CA ILE A 41 -4.91 -2.45 19.14
C ILE A 41 -4.51 -2.04 17.71
N ALA A 42 -4.97 -2.77 16.69
CA ALA A 42 -4.72 -2.43 15.29
C ALA A 42 -5.65 -1.34 14.73
N ILE A 43 -6.69 -0.91 15.47
CA ILE A 43 -7.75 -0.03 14.96
C ILE A 43 -7.72 1.36 15.57
N VAL A 44 -7.67 2.37 14.70
CA VAL A 44 -7.91 3.77 14.99
C VAL A 44 -9.43 4.05 15.00
N SER A 45 -9.95 4.58 16.11
CA SER A 45 -11.35 4.96 16.31
C SER A 45 -11.42 6.44 16.71
N SER A 46 -12.26 7.22 16.03
CA SER A 46 -12.47 8.65 16.30
C SER A 46 -13.73 8.94 17.13
N ASP A 47 -14.64 7.97 17.26
CA ASP A 47 -15.95 8.11 17.88
C ASP A 47 -16.05 7.42 19.26
N GLY A 48 -14.97 6.77 19.69
CA GLY A 48 -14.90 6.09 20.99
C GLY A 48 -15.71 4.80 21.08
N VAL A 49 -16.17 4.18 19.98
CA VAL A 49 -16.94 2.92 20.05
C VAL A 49 -16.18 1.80 20.78
N LEU A 50 -14.84 1.77 20.68
CA LEU A 50 -13.95 0.80 21.35
C LEU A 50 -13.46 1.25 22.74
N SER A 51 -14.02 2.33 23.31
CA SER A 51 -13.59 2.87 24.61
C SER A 51 -13.96 1.97 25.81
N GLN A 52 -15.05 1.21 25.70
CA GLN A 52 -15.49 0.28 26.75
C GLN A 52 -14.89 -1.12 26.64
N TRP A 53 -13.98 -1.36 25.69
CA TRP A 53 -13.29 -2.64 25.53
C TRP A 53 -12.07 -2.65 26.46
N ARG A 54 -12.27 -3.18 27.68
CA ARG A 54 -11.33 -3.07 28.80
C ARG A 54 -10.61 -4.39 29.08
N PRO A 55 -9.26 -4.43 29.12
CA PRO A 55 -8.51 -5.64 29.44
C PRO A 55 -8.82 -6.25 30.82
N GLU A 56 -9.41 -5.45 31.73
CA GLU A 56 -9.80 -5.87 33.07
C GLU A 56 -11.16 -6.61 33.12
N ASP A 57 -11.93 -6.62 32.02
CA ASP A 57 -13.17 -7.38 31.94
C ASP A 57 -12.86 -8.89 31.79
N PRO A 58 -13.60 -9.79 32.49
CA PRO A 58 -13.36 -11.23 32.43
C PRO A 58 -13.76 -11.86 31.09
N ASP A 59 -14.71 -11.24 30.39
CA ASP A 59 -15.23 -11.65 29.09
C ASP A 59 -15.66 -10.40 28.28
N PRO A 60 -15.59 -10.45 26.94
CA PRO A 60 -15.94 -9.32 26.08
C PRO A 60 -17.45 -9.17 25.87
N CYS A 61 -18.31 -9.95 26.53
CA CYS A 61 -19.74 -10.04 26.20
C CYS A 61 -20.57 -8.81 26.61
N LYS A 62 -19.93 -7.80 27.23
CA LYS A 62 -20.49 -6.48 27.53
C LYS A 62 -19.89 -5.36 26.66
N TRP A 63 -18.96 -5.70 25.76
CA TRP A 63 -18.31 -4.71 24.90
C TRP A 63 -19.24 -4.28 23.77
N LYS A 64 -19.20 -2.99 23.42
CA LYS A 64 -20.06 -2.43 22.38
C LYS A 64 -19.71 -3.07 21.04
N GLY A 65 -20.72 -3.61 20.37
CA GLY A 65 -20.56 -4.37 19.13
C GLY A 65 -20.28 -5.86 19.30
N VAL A 66 -20.12 -6.36 20.53
CA VAL A 66 -19.88 -7.79 20.80
C VAL A 66 -21.15 -8.44 21.33
N ALA A 67 -21.51 -9.60 20.79
CA ALA A 67 -22.50 -10.50 21.39
C ALA A 67 -21.92 -11.91 21.53
N CYS A 68 -22.35 -12.60 22.59
CA CYS A 68 -21.90 -13.94 22.95
C CYS A 68 -23.06 -14.91 23.05
N ASP A 69 -22.77 -16.21 22.95
CA ASP A 69 -23.71 -17.25 23.33
C ASP A 69 -24.01 -17.18 24.84
N SER A 70 -25.30 -17.30 25.19
CA SER A 70 -25.78 -17.07 26.55
C SER A 70 -25.23 -18.07 27.57
N LYS A 71 -24.93 -19.31 27.14
CA LYS A 71 -24.49 -20.43 27.99
C LYS A 71 -22.98 -20.55 28.07
N THR A 72 -22.30 -20.54 26.92
CA THR A 72 -20.85 -20.80 26.80
C THR A 72 -19.99 -19.55 26.95
N LYS A 73 -20.59 -18.35 26.83
CA LYS A 73 -19.89 -17.04 26.83
C LYS A 73 -18.88 -16.86 25.70
N ARG A 74 -18.86 -17.74 24.70
CA ARG A 74 -18.06 -17.56 23.47
C ARG A 74 -18.68 -16.48 22.59
N VAL A 75 -17.85 -15.69 21.92
CA VAL A 75 -18.27 -14.61 21.01
C VAL A 75 -18.91 -15.20 19.76
N THR A 76 -20.14 -14.78 19.46
CA THR A 76 -20.93 -15.23 18.31
C THR A 76 -21.19 -14.13 17.29
N THR A 77 -21.02 -12.85 17.65
CA THR A 77 -21.15 -11.73 16.72
C THR A 77 -20.21 -10.59 17.08
N LEU A 78 -19.54 -10.06 16.06
CA LEU A 78 -18.82 -8.79 16.11
C LEU A 78 -19.46 -7.83 15.08
N SER A 79 -19.97 -6.69 15.56
CA SER A 79 -20.66 -5.68 14.76
C SER A 79 -20.19 -4.27 15.10
N LEU A 80 -19.48 -3.65 14.16
CA LEU A 80 -18.86 -2.33 14.30
C LEU A 80 -19.05 -1.47 13.02
N THR A 81 -20.22 -1.56 12.40
CA THR A 81 -20.57 -0.84 11.16
C THR A 81 -20.73 0.68 11.35
N ASN A 82 -20.39 1.48 10.33
CA ASN A 82 -20.57 2.94 10.28
C ASN A 82 -19.82 3.75 11.35
N HIS A 83 -18.68 3.27 11.86
CA HIS A 83 -17.92 3.89 12.95
C HIS A 83 -16.63 4.61 12.49
N LYS A 84 -16.41 4.75 11.18
CA LYS A 84 -15.20 5.34 10.55
C LYS A 84 -13.88 4.68 11.00
N LEU A 85 -13.95 3.44 11.49
CA LEU A 85 -12.80 2.71 12.02
C LEU A 85 -11.76 2.48 10.94
N SER A 86 -10.48 2.74 11.22
CA SER A 86 -9.41 2.52 10.25
C SER A 86 -8.31 1.65 10.83
N GLY A 87 -7.69 0.83 9.99
CA GLY A 87 -6.71 -0.18 10.38
C GLY A 87 -6.90 -1.48 9.58
N PRO A 88 -6.01 -2.47 9.72
CA PRO A 88 -6.20 -3.78 9.14
C PRO A 88 -7.23 -4.61 9.91
N VAL A 89 -7.94 -5.49 9.20
CA VAL A 89 -8.72 -6.56 9.85
C VAL A 89 -7.71 -7.55 10.44
N SER A 90 -7.73 -7.72 11.77
CA SER A 90 -6.72 -8.54 12.45
C SER A 90 -6.90 -10.04 12.16
N PRO A 91 -5.83 -10.78 11.81
CA PRO A 91 -5.84 -12.25 11.69
C PRO A 91 -6.33 -12.96 12.95
N ASP A 92 -6.15 -12.34 14.13
CA ASP A 92 -6.59 -12.90 15.40
C ASP A 92 -8.11 -13.07 15.51
N LEU A 93 -8.92 -12.40 14.67
CA LEU A 93 -10.34 -12.70 14.57
C LEU A 93 -10.61 -14.16 14.15
N GLY A 94 -9.68 -14.81 13.46
CA GLY A 94 -9.71 -16.24 13.14
C GLY A 94 -9.63 -17.18 14.34
N LYS A 95 -9.31 -16.66 15.54
CA LYS A 95 -9.35 -17.41 16.81
C LYS A 95 -10.75 -17.48 17.43
N LEU A 96 -11.72 -16.73 16.89
CA LEU A 96 -13.11 -16.71 17.36
C LEU A 96 -13.89 -17.90 16.78
N GLU A 97 -13.62 -19.10 17.29
CA GLU A 97 -14.12 -20.39 16.76
C GLU A 97 -15.65 -20.44 16.55
N HIS A 98 -16.42 -19.79 17.43
CA HIS A 98 -17.89 -19.77 17.42
C HIS A 98 -18.48 -18.49 16.79
N LEU A 99 -17.66 -17.67 16.12
CA LEU A 99 -18.13 -16.46 15.45
C LEU A 99 -19.09 -16.83 14.31
N ARG A 100 -20.32 -16.29 14.35
CA ARG A 100 -21.36 -16.52 13.34
C ARG A 100 -21.56 -15.32 12.42
N LEU A 101 -21.38 -14.11 12.93
CA LEU A 101 -21.57 -12.88 12.17
C LEU A 101 -20.38 -11.92 12.38
N LEU A 102 -19.74 -11.53 11.28
CA LEU A 102 -18.72 -10.50 11.23
C LEU A 102 -19.24 -9.32 10.40
N ILE A 103 -19.51 -8.19 11.06
CA ILE A 103 -20.17 -7.01 10.47
C ILE A 103 -19.27 -5.79 10.65
N LEU A 104 -18.42 -5.51 9.67
CA LEU A 104 -17.42 -4.43 9.67
C LEU A 104 -17.62 -3.42 8.51
N HIS A 105 -18.69 -3.56 7.73
CA HIS A 105 -19.00 -2.73 6.57
C HIS A 105 -19.11 -1.22 6.89
N ASN A 106 -18.97 -0.37 5.86
CA ASN A 106 -19.01 1.09 5.93
C ASN A 106 -18.03 1.68 6.97
N ASN A 107 -16.76 1.34 6.83
CA ASN A 107 -15.66 1.86 7.65
C ASN A 107 -14.47 2.20 6.74
N ASN A 108 -13.31 2.45 7.35
CA ASN A 108 -12.06 2.76 6.68
C ASN A 108 -11.03 1.62 6.86
N PHE A 109 -11.48 0.36 6.98
CA PHE A 109 -10.58 -0.79 7.11
C PHE A 109 -9.80 -1.03 5.81
N TYR A 110 -8.51 -1.37 5.91
CA TYR A 110 -7.60 -1.54 4.76
C TYR A 110 -6.73 -2.80 4.91
N GLY A 111 -5.84 -3.05 3.95
CA GLY A 111 -5.05 -4.29 3.92
C GLY A 111 -5.87 -5.48 3.42
N SER A 112 -5.40 -6.71 3.63
CA SER A 112 -6.07 -7.93 3.14
C SER A 112 -7.17 -8.44 4.07
N ILE A 113 -8.13 -9.16 3.50
CA ILE A 113 -8.99 -10.07 4.27
C ILE A 113 -8.07 -11.18 4.82
N PRO A 114 -8.02 -11.44 6.14
CA PRO A 114 -7.17 -12.52 6.67
C PRO A 114 -7.67 -13.90 6.26
N SER A 115 -6.75 -14.76 5.83
CA SER A 115 -7.00 -16.19 5.55
C SER A 115 -7.51 -16.94 6.77
N GLU A 116 -7.08 -16.50 7.96
CA GLU A 116 -7.41 -17.05 9.28
C GLU A 116 -8.92 -16.99 9.57
N LEU A 117 -9.68 -16.10 8.92
CA LEU A 117 -11.14 -16.09 9.00
C LEU A 117 -11.75 -17.42 8.51
N GLY A 118 -11.04 -18.18 7.66
CA GLY A 118 -11.42 -19.53 7.24
C GLY A 118 -11.45 -20.57 8.38
N ASN A 119 -10.89 -20.27 9.56
CA ASN A 119 -10.93 -21.13 10.73
C ASN A 119 -12.25 -21.03 11.50
N CYS A 120 -12.99 -19.91 11.36
CA CYS A 120 -14.27 -19.67 12.04
C CYS A 120 -15.42 -20.43 11.36
N THR A 121 -15.39 -21.76 11.37
CA THR A 121 -16.31 -22.63 10.60
C THR A 121 -17.81 -22.50 10.93
N GLU A 122 -18.16 -21.86 12.06
CA GLU A 122 -19.53 -21.46 12.39
C GLU A 122 -20.01 -20.17 11.67
N LEU A 123 -19.15 -19.45 10.94
CA LEU A 123 -19.52 -18.20 10.23
C LEU A 123 -20.67 -18.42 9.26
N GLN A 124 -21.72 -17.60 9.41
CA GLN A 124 -22.93 -17.56 8.61
C GLN A 124 -23.03 -16.27 7.78
N GLY A 125 -22.40 -15.18 8.23
CA GLY A 125 -22.41 -13.89 7.56
C GLY A 125 -21.10 -13.12 7.70
N ILE A 126 -20.51 -12.74 6.57
CA ILE A 126 -19.37 -11.83 6.47
C ILE A 126 -19.81 -10.59 5.69
N TYR A 127 -19.76 -9.43 6.33
CA TYR A 127 -20.17 -8.14 5.77
C TYR A 127 -19.04 -7.12 5.94
N LEU A 128 -18.23 -6.96 4.89
CA LEU A 128 -17.05 -6.10 4.84
C LEU A 128 -17.18 -4.98 3.80
N GLN A 129 -18.34 -4.83 3.17
CA GLN A 129 -18.55 -3.92 2.06
C GLN A 129 -18.34 -2.44 2.42
N GLY A 130 -17.97 -1.60 1.45
CA GLY A 130 -17.75 -0.17 1.70
C GLY A 130 -16.57 0.07 2.65
N ASN A 131 -15.41 -0.51 2.31
CA ASN A 131 -14.13 -0.36 3.00
C ASN A 131 -13.00 -0.20 1.95
N TYR A 132 -11.75 -0.15 2.40
CA TYR A 132 -10.55 -0.07 1.56
C TYR A 132 -9.74 -1.39 1.55
N LEU A 133 -10.39 -2.54 1.76
CA LEU A 133 -9.73 -3.85 1.77
C LEU A 133 -9.18 -4.19 0.38
N SER A 134 -8.02 -4.84 0.33
CA SER A 134 -7.23 -5.05 -0.89
C SER A 134 -6.53 -6.41 -0.89
N GLY A 135 -5.70 -6.70 -1.90
CA GLY A 135 -5.08 -8.02 -2.04
C GLY A 135 -6.04 -9.06 -2.61
N LEU A 136 -5.83 -10.34 -2.32
CA LEU A 136 -6.64 -11.44 -2.85
C LEU A 136 -7.86 -11.73 -1.97
N ILE A 137 -8.90 -12.33 -2.55
CA ILE A 137 -9.92 -13.03 -1.75
C ILE A 137 -9.28 -14.36 -1.27
N PRO A 138 -9.19 -14.63 0.05
CA PRO A 138 -8.57 -15.85 0.55
C PRO A 138 -9.33 -17.10 0.08
N SER A 139 -8.60 -18.14 -0.32
CA SER A 139 -9.19 -19.40 -0.78
C SER A 139 -9.83 -20.18 0.37
N GLU A 140 -9.34 -19.91 1.59
CA GLU A 140 -9.67 -20.46 2.90
C GLU A 140 -11.09 -20.09 3.33
N LEU A 141 -11.68 -19.01 2.77
CA LEU A 141 -13.10 -18.72 2.94
C LEU A 141 -14.01 -19.85 2.40
N GLY A 142 -13.50 -20.67 1.49
CA GLY A 142 -14.16 -21.90 1.03
C GLY A 142 -14.25 -23.03 2.08
N ASN A 143 -13.60 -22.89 3.24
CA ASN A 143 -13.75 -23.82 4.37
C ASN A 143 -15.02 -23.55 5.20
N LEU A 144 -15.66 -22.39 5.00
CA LEU A 144 -16.78 -21.89 5.81
C LEU A 144 -18.11 -22.56 5.42
N SER A 145 -18.23 -23.86 5.69
CA SER A 145 -19.41 -24.69 5.36
C SER A 145 -20.73 -24.27 6.02
N SER A 146 -20.74 -23.23 6.86
CA SER A 146 -21.95 -22.61 7.44
C SER A 146 -22.35 -21.29 6.79
N LEU A 147 -21.53 -20.76 5.86
CA LEU A 147 -21.64 -19.41 5.33
C LEU A 147 -22.85 -19.27 4.40
N GLN A 148 -23.72 -18.32 4.73
CA GLN A 148 -24.95 -18.02 4.00
C GLN A 148 -24.86 -16.68 3.27
N ASN A 149 -24.10 -15.72 3.81
CA ASN A 149 -24.00 -14.37 3.26
C ASN A 149 -22.54 -13.91 3.22
N LEU A 150 -22.07 -13.52 2.04
CA LEU A 150 -20.75 -12.94 1.82
C LEU A 150 -20.90 -11.65 1.02
N ASP A 151 -20.79 -10.50 1.69
CA ASP A 151 -20.68 -9.20 1.03
C ASP A 151 -19.31 -8.58 1.30
N ILE A 152 -18.49 -8.55 0.24
CA ILE A 152 -17.15 -7.96 0.18
C ILE A 152 -17.10 -6.92 -0.95
N SER A 153 -18.25 -6.43 -1.38
CA SER A 153 -18.36 -5.45 -2.47
C SER A 153 -17.81 -4.08 -2.09
N SER A 154 -17.60 -3.21 -3.07
CA SER A 154 -17.19 -1.81 -2.86
C SER A 154 -15.94 -1.72 -1.98
N ASN A 155 -14.89 -2.38 -2.44
CA ASN A 155 -13.56 -2.50 -1.83
C ASN A 155 -12.49 -2.42 -2.94
N SER A 156 -11.23 -2.71 -2.61
CA SER A 156 -10.08 -2.74 -3.53
C SER A 156 -9.48 -4.15 -3.72
N LEU A 157 -10.29 -5.20 -3.59
CA LEU A 157 -9.87 -6.60 -3.74
C LEU A 157 -9.51 -6.91 -5.20
N SER A 158 -8.58 -7.84 -5.41
CA SER A 158 -7.91 -8.08 -6.68
C SER A 158 -7.64 -9.57 -6.92
N GLY A 159 -7.21 -9.93 -8.13
CA GLY A 159 -7.01 -11.34 -8.52
C GLY A 159 -8.32 -12.05 -8.87
N SER A 160 -8.27 -13.37 -8.96
CA SER A 160 -9.42 -14.21 -9.34
C SER A 160 -10.34 -14.53 -8.17
N ILE A 161 -11.64 -14.68 -8.45
CA ILE A 161 -12.62 -15.23 -7.49
C ILE A 161 -12.25 -16.71 -7.20
N PRO A 162 -11.97 -17.10 -5.93
CA PRO A 162 -11.60 -18.48 -5.61
C PRO A 162 -12.72 -19.48 -5.95
N PRO A 163 -12.45 -20.53 -6.75
CA PRO A 163 -13.44 -21.57 -7.03
C PRO A 163 -13.89 -22.37 -5.79
N SER A 164 -13.14 -22.29 -4.68
CA SER A 164 -13.49 -22.90 -3.40
C SER A 164 -14.79 -22.31 -2.81
N ILE A 165 -15.01 -21.00 -2.93
CA ILE A 165 -16.24 -20.32 -2.49
C ILE A 165 -17.47 -20.83 -3.26
N GLY A 166 -17.30 -21.23 -4.52
CA GLY A 166 -18.36 -21.81 -5.34
C GLY A 166 -18.86 -23.16 -4.84
N LYS A 167 -18.10 -23.84 -3.97
CA LYS A 167 -18.47 -25.13 -3.36
C LYS A 167 -19.31 -24.99 -2.09
N LEU A 168 -19.55 -23.77 -1.60
CA LEU A 168 -20.34 -23.52 -0.40
C LEU A 168 -21.84 -23.67 -0.69
N ASP A 169 -22.38 -24.85 -0.39
CA ASP A 169 -23.76 -25.26 -0.66
C ASP A 169 -24.82 -24.41 0.05
N LYS A 170 -24.49 -23.87 1.23
CA LYS A 170 -25.38 -22.99 2.01
C LYS A 170 -25.32 -21.51 1.62
N LEU A 171 -24.48 -21.09 0.66
CA LEU A 171 -24.27 -19.69 0.34
C LEU A 171 -25.49 -19.11 -0.43
N ILE A 172 -26.32 -18.34 0.27
CA ILE A 172 -27.55 -17.72 -0.26
C ILE A 172 -27.22 -16.43 -1.00
N THR A 173 -26.36 -15.58 -0.43
CA THR A 173 -25.95 -14.31 -1.04
C THR A 173 -24.43 -14.23 -1.16
N CYS A 174 -23.98 -13.83 -2.34
CA CYS A 174 -22.59 -13.50 -2.60
C CYS A 174 -22.55 -12.20 -3.40
N ASN A 175 -21.83 -11.21 -2.90
CA ASN A 175 -21.64 -9.92 -3.55
C ASN A 175 -20.15 -9.55 -3.50
N VAL A 176 -19.52 -9.52 -4.68
CA VAL A 176 -18.11 -9.18 -4.89
C VAL A 176 -17.97 -7.97 -5.84
N SER A 177 -19.09 -7.29 -6.13
CA SER A 177 -19.15 -6.13 -7.04
C SER A 177 -18.26 -4.98 -6.60
N ASN A 178 -17.93 -4.07 -7.52
CA ASN A 178 -17.13 -2.86 -7.27
C ASN A 178 -15.80 -3.17 -6.55
N ASN A 179 -14.99 -4.03 -7.17
CA ASN A 179 -13.61 -4.36 -6.79
C ASN A 179 -12.72 -4.37 -8.06
N PHE A 180 -11.45 -4.80 -7.93
CA PHE A 180 -10.49 -4.97 -9.02
C PHE A 180 -10.28 -6.45 -9.40
N LEU A 181 -11.31 -7.29 -9.30
CA LEU A 181 -11.21 -8.72 -9.60
C LEU A 181 -11.03 -8.98 -11.11
N VAL A 182 -10.29 -10.04 -11.44
CA VAL A 182 -9.87 -10.38 -12.81
C VAL A 182 -10.05 -11.86 -13.12
N GLY A 183 -10.19 -12.20 -14.41
CA GLY A 183 -10.27 -13.58 -14.89
C GLY A 183 -11.69 -14.16 -14.90
N PRO A 184 -11.84 -15.48 -15.11
CA PRO A 184 -13.15 -16.11 -15.23
C PRO A 184 -13.89 -16.13 -13.90
N ILE A 185 -15.16 -15.72 -13.90
CA ILE A 185 -16.10 -16.02 -12.82
C ILE A 185 -16.31 -17.54 -12.82
N PRO A 186 -16.04 -18.26 -11.71
CA PRO A 186 -16.22 -19.70 -11.66
C PRO A 186 -17.67 -20.07 -12.01
N SER A 187 -17.88 -20.91 -13.02
CA SER A 187 -19.22 -21.33 -13.45
C SER A 187 -19.75 -22.57 -12.72
N GLN A 188 -19.04 -23.01 -11.67
CA GLN A 188 -19.32 -24.24 -10.93
C GLN A 188 -19.96 -23.92 -9.58
N GLY A 189 -20.90 -24.76 -9.16
CA GLY A 189 -21.62 -24.62 -7.89
C GLY A 189 -22.45 -23.33 -7.82
N VAL A 190 -22.51 -22.70 -6.64
CA VAL A 190 -23.47 -21.60 -6.37
C VAL A 190 -23.28 -20.36 -7.26
N PHE A 191 -22.07 -20.12 -7.77
CA PHE A 191 -21.79 -19.00 -8.68
C PHE A 191 -22.52 -19.09 -10.03
N GLY A 192 -23.09 -20.24 -10.40
CA GLY A 192 -23.98 -20.35 -11.56
C GLY A 192 -25.36 -19.72 -11.35
N ASN A 193 -25.78 -19.52 -10.09
CA ASN A 193 -27.12 -19.04 -9.72
C ASN A 193 -27.17 -17.52 -9.44
N TYR A 194 -26.03 -16.85 -9.28
CA TYR A 194 -25.99 -15.41 -9.01
C TYR A 194 -26.09 -14.57 -10.28
N THR A 195 -26.73 -13.42 -10.17
CA THR A 195 -26.95 -12.49 -11.29
C THR A 195 -25.75 -11.55 -11.48
N ALA A 196 -25.74 -10.81 -12.58
CA ALA A 196 -24.68 -9.86 -12.91
C ALA A 196 -24.39 -8.82 -11.80
N SER A 197 -25.38 -8.46 -10.97
CA SER A 197 -25.20 -7.49 -9.88
C SER A 197 -24.21 -7.95 -8.81
N SER A 198 -24.03 -9.26 -8.62
CA SER A 198 -23.03 -9.81 -7.69
C SER A 198 -21.59 -9.57 -8.13
N PHE A 199 -21.35 -9.24 -9.41
CA PHE A 199 -20.02 -9.19 -10.02
C PHE A 199 -19.69 -7.86 -10.72
N VAL A 200 -20.70 -7.01 -10.97
CA VAL A 200 -20.57 -5.72 -11.67
C VAL A 200 -19.48 -4.82 -11.08
N GLY A 201 -18.91 -3.91 -11.87
CA GLY A 201 -17.84 -2.99 -11.44
C GLY A 201 -16.43 -3.58 -11.49
N ASN A 202 -16.28 -4.91 -11.50
CA ASN A 202 -14.98 -5.58 -11.71
C ASN A 202 -14.62 -5.65 -13.20
N ARG A 203 -13.80 -4.71 -13.69
CA ARG A 203 -13.48 -4.58 -15.13
C ARG A 203 -12.72 -5.76 -15.74
N GLY A 204 -12.02 -6.57 -14.95
CA GLY A 204 -11.24 -7.70 -15.44
C GLY A 204 -11.98 -9.05 -15.41
N LEU A 205 -13.19 -9.11 -14.85
CA LEU A 205 -13.97 -10.33 -14.82
C LEU A 205 -14.57 -10.65 -16.20
N CYS A 206 -14.66 -11.94 -16.49
CA CYS A 206 -15.35 -12.48 -17.66
C CYS A 206 -16.17 -13.72 -17.25
N GLY A 207 -17.24 -14.03 -17.97
CA GLY A 207 -18.11 -15.16 -17.64
C GLY A 207 -19.55 -14.97 -18.12
N LYS A 208 -20.31 -16.07 -18.12
CA LYS A 208 -21.72 -16.11 -18.54
C LYS A 208 -22.60 -15.23 -17.64
N GLN A 209 -22.27 -15.15 -16.35
CA GLN A 209 -23.01 -14.40 -15.32
C GLN A 209 -23.10 -12.90 -15.61
N ILE A 210 -22.14 -12.33 -16.34
CA ILE A 210 -22.09 -10.92 -16.74
C ILE A 210 -22.13 -10.72 -18.27
N ASN A 211 -22.36 -11.80 -19.03
CA ASN A 211 -22.36 -11.81 -20.49
C ASN A 211 -21.08 -11.24 -21.15
N ILE A 212 -19.91 -11.57 -20.57
CA ILE A 212 -18.60 -11.18 -21.12
C ILE A 212 -17.83 -12.45 -21.48
N THR A 213 -17.42 -12.60 -22.75
CA THR A 213 -16.58 -13.72 -23.19
C THR A 213 -15.17 -13.57 -22.63
N CYS A 214 -14.64 -14.62 -22.00
CA CYS A 214 -13.23 -14.67 -21.63
C CYS A 214 -12.37 -14.75 -22.89
N LYS A 215 -11.25 -14.02 -22.92
CA LYS A 215 -10.25 -14.21 -23.97
C LYS A 215 -9.50 -15.50 -23.67
N ASP A 216 -9.61 -16.49 -24.55
CA ASP A 216 -8.78 -17.69 -24.50
C ASP A 216 -7.34 -17.33 -24.91
N ASP A 217 -6.33 -17.93 -24.28
CA ASP A 217 -4.89 -17.74 -24.59
C ASP A 217 -4.45 -18.41 -25.91
N HIS A 218 -5.34 -18.44 -26.90
CA HIS A 218 -5.05 -18.88 -28.26
C HIS A 218 -5.23 -17.71 -29.24
N GLY A 219 -4.10 -17.11 -29.61
CA GLY A 219 -4.04 -16.07 -30.63
C GLY A 219 -4.59 -16.58 -31.96
N GLY A 220 -5.68 -15.96 -32.42
CA GLY A 220 -6.38 -16.34 -33.65
C GLY A 220 -7.31 -15.23 -34.11
N ALA A 221 -6.77 -14.22 -34.80
CA ALA A 221 -7.55 -13.11 -35.33
C ALA A 221 -8.57 -13.61 -36.38
N THR A 222 -9.86 -13.38 -36.12
CA THR A 222 -10.92 -13.42 -37.14
C THR A 222 -11.83 -12.21 -37.02
N THR A 223 -11.36 -11.09 -37.56
CA THR A 223 -12.19 -9.92 -37.83
C THR A 223 -13.28 -10.25 -38.84
N ASN A 224 -14.54 -9.95 -38.53
CA ASN A 224 -15.64 -9.98 -39.49
C ASN A 224 -16.52 -8.73 -39.36
N SER A 225 -15.95 -7.57 -39.64
CA SER A 225 -16.71 -6.35 -39.99
C SER A 225 -16.88 -6.29 -41.51
N LYS A 226 -18.12 -6.48 -41.99
CA LYS A 226 -18.48 -6.27 -43.40
C LYS A 226 -18.93 -4.83 -43.61
N SER A 227 -18.21 -4.07 -44.43
CA SER A 227 -18.73 -2.91 -45.19
C SER A 227 -17.85 -2.68 -46.43
N PRO A 228 -18.38 -2.13 -47.54
CA PRO A 228 -17.81 -2.37 -48.88
C PRO A 228 -17.05 -1.16 -49.46
N THR A 229 -16.18 -1.40 -50.46
CA THR A 229 -15.96 -0.44 -51.56
C THR A 229 -15.31 -1.08 -52.80
N SER A 230 -15.90 -0.76 -53.97
CA SER A 230 -15.34 -0.52 -55.31
C SER A 230 -14.19 -1.35 -55.92
N ALA A 231 -14.30 -1.54 -57.24
CA ALA A 231 -13.42 -2.35 -58.09
C ALA A 231 -12.28 -1.57 -58.76
N GLU A 232 -11.56 -2.29 -59.64
CA GLU A 232 -10.51 -1.84 -60.58
C GLU A 232 -9.11 -1.58 -59.99
N ASN A 233 -7.99 -1.91 -60.66
CA ASN A 233 -7.84 -2.49 -62.00
C ASN A 233 -6.61 -3.43 -62.15
N GLN A 234 -6.51 -4.05 -63.32
CA GLN A 234 -5.44 -4.91 -63.84
C GLN A 234 -4.06 -4.19 -63.81
N GLY A 235 -2.88 -4.82 -63.89
CA GLY A 235 -2.51 -6.22 -64.11
C GLY A 235 -1.15 -6.28 -64.83
N GLY A 236 -0.30 -7.29 -64.53
CA GLY A 236 0.93 -7.53 -65.29
C GLY A 236 2.20 -7.77 -64.47
N LYS A 237 2.63 -9.04 -64.36
CA LYS A 237 4.00 -9.41 -63.97
C LYS A 237 4.57 -10.41 -64.98
N LYS A 238 5.65 -10.04 -65.68
CA LYS A 238 6.45 -10.95 -66.51
C LYS A 238 7.37 -11.81 -65.64
N LYS A 239 7.64 -13.05 -66.08
CA LYS A 239 8.59 -13.99 -65.47
C LYS A 239 10.03 -13.74 -65.95
N TYR A 240 11.00 -13.80 -65.03
CA TYR A 240 12.34 -14.40 -65.18
C TYR A 240 12.72 -14.91 -63.76
N SER A 241 13.14 -16.16 -63.47
CA SER A 241 14.05 -17.11 -64.14
C SER A 241 15.56 -16.87 -63.90
N GLY A 242 15.98 -16.95 -62.64
CA GLY A 242 17.06 -17.86 -62.19
C GLY A 242 18.51 -17.72 -62.68
N ARG A 243 19.37 -17.28 -61.74
CA ARG A 243 20.80 -17.63 -61.54
C ARG A 243 21.88 -17.10 -62.51
N LEU A 244 22.75 -16.22 -61.99
CA LEU A 244 24.24 -16.17 -62.06
C LEU A 244 24.72 -14.88 -61.33
N LEU A 245 25.89 -14.74 -60.67
CA LEU A 245 26.70 -15.66 -59.83
C LEU A 245 27.62 -14.81 -58.88
N ILE A 246 27.71 -15.19 -57.59
CA ILE A 246 28.86 -14.99 -56.64
C ILE A 246 29.28 -13.56 -56.15
N SER A 247 29.66 -13.53 -54.86
CA SER A 247 30.56 -12.58 -54.14
C SER A 247 30.10 -11.17 -53.75
N ALA A 248 29.42 -11.08 -52.60
CA ALA A 248 29.75 -10.13 -51.52
C ALA A 248 29.30 -10.64 -50.13
N SER A 249 29.21 -11.96 -49.95
CA SER A 249 28.65 -12.61 -48.75
C SER A 249 29.75 -13.04 -47.78
N GLY A 250 30.05 -12.19 -46.81
CA GLY A 250 30.94 -12.52 -45.70
C GLY A 250 30.87 -11.48 -44.58
N THR A 251 31.23 -10.24 -44.90
CA THR A 251 31.27 -9.13 -43.93
C THR A 251 29.88 -8.70 -43.49
N MET A 252 28.93 -8.46 -44.41
CA MET A 252 27.58 -7.99 -44.07
C MET A 252 26.79 -9.04 -43.28
N GLY A 253 26.95 -10.33 -43.60
CA GLY A 253 26.32 -11.44 -42.86
C GLY A 253 26.91 -11.62 -41.46
N ALA A 254 28.24 -11.49 -41.32
CA ALA A 254 28.89 -11.49 -40.01
C ALA A 254 28.47 -10.29 -39.16
N LEU A 255 28.37 -9.09 -39.74
CA LEU A 255 27.89 -7.89 -39.05
C LEU A 255 26.42 -8.00 -38.62
N LEU A 256 25.55 -8.57 -39.45
CA LEU A 256 24.16 -8.86 -39.08
C LEU A 256 24.06 -9.92 -37.99
N LEU A 257 24.86 -10.99 -38.04
CA LEU A 257 24.90 -12.00 -36.99
C LEU A 257 25.50 -11.46 -35.69
N VAL A 258 26.53 -10.62 -35.74
CA VAL A 258 27.09 -9.94 -34.57
C VAL A 258 26.08 -8.94 -34.01
N ALA A 259 25.38 -8.18 -34.84
CA ALA A 259 24.31 -7.28 -34.40
C ALA A 259 23.15 -8.04 -33.78
N LEU A 260 22.73 -9.18 -34.34
CA LEU A 260 21.71 -10.07 -33.76
C LEU A 260 22.19 -10.75 -32.48
N MET A 261 23.46 -11.16 -32.39
CA MET A 261 24.09 -11.70 -31.18
C MET A 261 24.24 -10.64 -30.09
N CYS A 262 24.55 -9.39 -30.44
CA CYS A 262 24.59 -8.27 -29.51
C CYS A 262 23.18 -7.85 -29.09
N PHE A 263 22.20 -7.88 -30.00
CA PHE A 263 20.80 -7.58 -29.69
C PHE A 263 20.18 -8.67 -28.81
N TRP A 264 20.36 -9.95 -29.13
CA TRP A 264 19.96 -11.07 -28.27
C TRP A 264 20.79 -11.12 -26.99
N GLY A 265 22.08 -10.81 -27.03
CA GLY A 265 22.94 -10.70 -25.85
C GLY A 265 22.46 -9.59 -24.90
N CYS A 266 22.16 -8.40 -25.42
CA CYS A 266 21.59 -7.30 -24.67
C CYS A 266 20.15 -7.57 -24.22
N PHE A 267 19.33 -8.27 -25.02
CA PHE A 267 17.96 -8.64 -24.68
C PHE A 267 17.92 -9.72 -23.60
N LEU A 268 18.79 -10.74 -23.68
CA LEU A 268 18.99 -11.74 -22.64
C LEU A 268 19.67 -11.14 -21.41
N TYR A 269 20.57 -10.16 -21.55
CA TYR A 269 21.09 -9.38 -20.43
C TYR A 269 20.01 -8.51 -19.78
N LYS A 270 19.10 -7.89 -20.54
CA LYS A 270 17.97 -7.12 -19.98
C LYS A 270 16.86 -8.01 -19.38
N LYS A 271 16.79 -9.29 -19.79
CA LYS A 271 15.75 -10.25 -19.35
C LYS A 271 16.22 -11.28 -18.31
N PHE A 272 17.52 -11.58 -18.26
CA PHE A 272 18.16 -12.57 -17.36
C PHE A 272 19.49 -12.08 -16.76
N GLY A 273 20.05 -10.97 -17.24
CA GLY A 273 21.20 -10.28 -16.63
C GLY A 273 20.78 -9.58 -15.35
N LYS A 274 20.60 -10.39 -14.31
CA LYS A 274 20.65 -9.96 -12.92
C LYS A 274 21.94 -9.15 -12.71
N HIS A 275 21.85 -8.05 -11.95
CA HIS A 275 22.99 -7.18 -11.67
C HIS A 275 24.14 -7.93 -10.97
N GLU A 276 25.14 -8.38 -11.75
CA GLU A 276 26.53 -8.52 -11.31
C GLU A 276 27.37 -7.42 -11.97
N GLY A 277 27.02 -6.17 -11.64
CA GLY A 277 27.96 -5.06 -11.72
C GLY A 277 28.71 -4.97 -10.40
N ASN A 278 30.05 -4.94 -10.45
CA ASN A 278 30.93 -4.85 -9.27
C ASN A 278 30.54 -3.64 -8.39
N THR A 279 29.73 -3.91 -7.38
CA THR A 279 29.30 -2.95 -6.36
C THR A 279 29.35 -3.73 -5.04
N LEU A 280 30.22 -3.32 -4.13
CA LEU A 280 30.64 -4.12 -2.97
C LEU A 280 29.51 -4.24 -1.92
N ALA A 281 28.64 -5.23 -2.11
CA ALA A 281 27.80 -5.75 -1.03
C ALA A 281 28.70 -6.43 0.01
N MET A 282 29.08 -5.68 1.06
CA MET A 282 29.86 -6.21 2.17
C MET A 282 28.91 -6.89 3.16
N ASP A 283 28.91 -8.22 3.18
CA ASP A 283 28.20 -9.01 4.19
C ASP A 283 28.86 -8.81 5.56
N VAL A 284 28.13 -8.21 6.50
CA VAL A 284 28.60 -7.99 7.87
C VAL A 284 27.99 -9.06 8.76
N SER A 285 28.87 -9.73 9.52
CA SER A 285 28.55 -10.85 10.41
C SER A 285 27.27 -10.60 11.22
N GLY A 286 26.21 -11.34 10.90
CA GLY A 286 24.84 -11.10 11.41
C GLY A 286 23.76 -10.99 10.33
N GLY A 287 24.13 -11.07 9.04
CA GLY A 287 23.18 -11.00 7.93
C GLY A 287 22.68 -9.58 7.64
N ALA A 288 23.45 -8.58 8.05
CA ALA A 288 23.19 -7.18 7.75
C ALA A 288 24.03 -6.73 6.55
N SER A 289 23.38 -6.06 5.60
CA SER A 289 24.00 -5.54 4.39
C SER A 289 23.81 -4.02 4.30
N ILE A 290 24.84 -3.33 3.81
CA ILE A 290 24.76 -1.93 3.41
C ILE A 290 25.18 -1.81 1.95
N PHE A 291 24.51 -0.95 1.21
CA PHE A 291 24.75 -0.73 -0.21
C PHE A 291 24.70 0.77 -0.51
N MET A 292 25.60 1.25 -1.36
CA MET A 292 25.74 2.67 -1.68
C MET A 292 25.50 2.91 -3.18
N PHE A 293 24.73 3.96 -3.49
CA PHE A 293 24.44 4.40 -4.86
C PHE A 293 25.29 5.62 -5.23
N HIS A 294 25.68 5.69 -6.50
CA HIS A 294 26.38 6.84 -7.10
C HIS A 294 27.75 7.18 -6.48
N GLY A 295 28.44 6.17 -5.91
CA GLY A 295 29.77 6.26 -5.33
C GLY A 295 29.78 6.02 -3.82
N ASP A 296 30.89 5.51 -3.30
CA ASP A 296 31.04 5.25 -1.87
C ASP A 296 31.03 6.56 -1.06
N LEU A 297 30.43 6.54 0.13
CA LEU A 297 30.70 7.55 1.14
C LEU A 297 32.12 7.36 1.69
N PRO A 298 32.77 8.41 2.23
CA PRO A 298 34.12 8.32 2.80
C PRO A 298 34.18 7.61 4.16
N TYR A 299 33.30 6.64 4.41
CA TYR A 299 33.16 5.89 5.66
C TYR A 299 33.15 4.40 5.39
N SER A 300 33.71 3.60 6.30
CA SER A 300 33.54 2.16 6.18
C SER A 300 32.12 1.74 6.59
N SER A 301 31.65 0.61 6.05
CA SER A 301 30.38 -0.02 6.45
C SER A 301 30.27 -0.21 7.97
N LYS A 302 31.41 -0.45 8.66
CA LYS A 302 31.47 -0.61 10.12
C LYS A 302 31.21 0.70 10.86
N ASP A 303 31.75 1.81 10.35
CA ASP A 303 31.57 3.13 10.96
C ASP A 303 30.11 3.61 10.81
N ILE A 304 29.51 3.37 9.64
CA ILE A 304 28.09 3.65 9.41
C ILE A 304 27.23 2.79 10.35
N ILE A 305 27.43 1.47 10.41
CA ILE A 305 26.66 0.58 11.30
C ILE A 305 26.80 0.99 12.76
N LYS A 306 28.01 1.26 13.24
CA LYS A 306 28.26 1.75 14.60
C LYS A 306 27.49 3.05 14.89
N LYS A 307 27.37 3.95 13.91
CA LYS A 307 26.58 5.18 14.06
C LYS A 307 25.07 4.90 14.02
N LEU A 308 24.61 3.95 13.20
CA LEU A 308 23.21 3.49 13.17
C LEU A 308 22.76 2.89 14.52
N GLU A 309 23.66 2.21 15.24
CA GLU A 309 23.40 1.69 16.59
C GLU A 309 23.19 2.78 17.66
N THR A 310 23.65 4.03 17.40
CA THR A 310 23.45 5.17 18.33
C THR A 310 22.11 5.90 18.13
N LEU A 311 21.30 5.51 17.14
CA LEU A 311 20.03 6.17 16.83
C LEU A 311 18.98 5.92 17.91
N ASN A 312 18.58 6.99 18.58
CA ASN A 312 17.50 7.04 19.58
C ASN A 312 16.39 8.02 19.15
N GLU A 313 15.42 8.27 20.03
CA GLU A 313 14.29 9.18 19.75
C GLU A 313 14.71 10.65 19.57
N GLU A 314 15.81 11.10 20.18
CA GLU A 314 16.33 12.47 20.07
C GLU A 314 16.83 12.81 18.66
N HIS A 315 17.13 11.79 17.84
CA HIS A 315 17.57 11.94 16.46
C HIS A 315 16.40 12.04 15.47
N ILE A 316 15.15 11.88 15.90
CA ILE A 316 13.98 11.91 15.02
C ILE A 316 13.73 13.34 14.52
N ILE A 317 13.64 13.47 13.20
CA ILE A 317 13.31 14.73 12.51
C ILE A 317 11.96 14.67 11.75
N GLY A 318 11.30 13.51 11.74
CA GLY A 318 9.97 13.37 11.17
C GLY A 318 9.39 11.98 11.37
N THR A 319 8.07 11.89 11.51
CA THR A 319 7.31 10.64 11.59
C THR A 319 6.10 10.72 10.66
N GLY A 320 5.85 9.65 9.90
CA GLY A 320 4.74 9.63 8.94
C GLY A 320 4.35 8.22 8.52
N GLY A 321 3.33 8.12 7.66
CA GLY A 321 2.76 6.84 7.24
C GLY A 321 3.72 5.88 6.53
N PHE A 322 4.86 6.38 6.03
CA PHE A 322 5.90 5.60 5.36
C PHE A 322 7.13 5.30 6.23
N GLY A 323 7.19 5.82 7.46
CA GLY A 323 8.29 5.52 8.38
C GLY A 323 8.68 6.66 9.32
N THR A 324 9.80 6.46 10.02
CA THR A 324 10.45 7.46 10.88
C THR A 324 11.74 7.93 10.24
N VAL A 325 11.95 9.24 10.16
CA VAL A 325 13.17 9.85 9.62
C VAL A 325 14.06 10.32 10.76
N TYR A 326 15.33 9.89 10.75
CA TYR A 326 16.35 10.27 11.72
C TYR A 326 17.44 11.12 11.08
N LYS A 327 18.02 12.06 11.83
CA LYS A 327 19.23 12.80 11.45
C LYS A 327 20.46 12.04 11.92
N LEU A 328 21.36 11.71 10.99
CA LEU A 328 22.65 11.07 11.28
C LEU A 328 23.78 12.08 11.03
N ALA A 329 24.48 12.50 12.08
CA ALA A 329 25.68 13.33 11.96
C ALA A 329 26.95 12.48 12.10
N MET A 330 27.78 12.46 11.06
CA MET A 330 29.07 11.77 11.05
C MET A 330 30.14 12.59 11.79
N ASP A 331 31.24 11.95 12.16
CA ASP A 331 32.27 12.54 13.03
C ASP A 331 33.09 13.66 12.35
N ASP A 332 33.00 13.77 11.01
CA ASP A 332 33.55 14.84 10.19
C ASP A 332 32.58 16.03 9.98
N GLY A 333 31.38 15.96 10.55
CA GLY A 333 30.33 16.97 10.44
C GLY A 333 29.38 16.81 9.25
N ASN A 334 29.57 15.81 8.38
CA ASN A 334 28.60 15.52 7.32
C ASN A 334 27.30 14.95 7.91
N VAL A 335 26.16 15.28 7.30
CA VAL A 335 24.83 14.93 7.83
C VAL A 335 24.00 14.21 6.77
N PHE A 336 23.31 13.15 7.20
CA PHE A 336 22.42 12.33 6.37
C PHE A 336 21.03 12.24 7.01
N ALA A 337 20.02 12.03 6.18
CA ALA A 337 18.67 11.68 6.63
C ALA A 337 18.43 10.18 6.44
N LEU A 338 17.93 9.50 7.47
CA LEU A 338 17.71 8.06 7.49
C LEU A 338 16.22 7.74 7.63
N LYS A 339 15.59 7.25 6.58
CA LYS A 339 14.18 6.83 6.61
C LYS A 339 14.10 5.36 7.02
N ARG A 340 13.67 5.09 8.25
CA ARG A 340 13.37 3.75 8.76
C ARG A 340 11.97 3.35 8.33
N ILE A 341 11.87 2.37 7.44
CA ILE A 341 10.58 1.80 7.05
C ILE A 341 10.09 0.92 8.20
N VAL A 342 8.88 1.20 8.69
CA VAL A 342 8.32 0.57 9.89
C VAL A 342 7.91 -0.88 9.57
N LYS A 343 8.62 -1.83 10.18
CA LYS A 343 8.49 -3.27 9.90
C LYS A 343 7.32 -3.89 10.69
N ILE A 344 6.08 -3.56 10.29
CA ILE A 344 4.86 -4.10 10.90
C ILE A 344 4.22 -5.23 10.06
N ASN A 345 4.38 -5.26 8.73
CA ASN A 345 3.86 -6.32 7.86
C ASN A 345 4.63 -6.39 6.51
N GLU A 346 4.57 -7.53 5.81
CA GLU A 346 5.19 -7.75 4.49
C GLU A 346 4.80 -6.70 3.43
N GLY A 347 3.64 -6.05 3.59
CA GLY A 347 3.17 -5.00 2.67
C GLY A 347 4.09 -3.77 2.57
N PHE A 348 4.85 -3.44 3.62
CA PHE A 348 5.74 -2.27 3.68
C PHE A 348 7.08 -2.47 2.96
N ASP A 349 7.50 -3.72 2.75
CA ASP A 349 8.67 -4.02 1.92
C ASP A 349 8.52 -3.43 0.52
N ARG A 350 7.30 -3.42 -0.03
CA ARG A 350 7.03 -2.83 -1.36
C ARG A 350 7.30 -1.33 -1.42
N PHE A 351 7.20 -0.57 -0.33
CA PHE A 351 7.56 0.86 -0.34
C PHE A 351 9.07 1.05 -0.34
N PHE A 352 9.78 0.24 0.45
CA PHE A 352 11.24 0.20 0.46
C PHE A 352 11.79 -0.18 -0.93
N GLU A 353 11.36 -1.32 -1.48
CA GLU A 353 11.82 -1.77 -2.81
C GLU A 353 11.43 -0.78 -3.92
N ARG A 354 10.25 -0.13 -3.86
CA ARG A 354 9.82 0.86 -4.87
C ARG A 354 10.67 2.12 -4.87
N GLU A 355 11.03 2.60 -3.68
CA GLU A 355 11.87 3.78 -3.51
C GLU A 355 13.33 3.48 -3.89
N LEU A 356 13.83 2.26 -3.62
CA LEU A 356 15.09 1.75 -4.16
C LEU A 356 15.10 1.65 -5.69
N GLU A 357 14.07 1.04 -6.28
CA GLU A 357 13.98 0.81 -7.74
C GLU A 357 13.98 2.14 -8.52
N ILE A 358 13.35 3.17 -7.96
CA ILE A 358 13.33 4.52 -8.55
C ILE A 358 14.63 5.27 -8.22
N LEU A 359 14.87 5.62 -6.96
CA LEU A 359 15.93 6.56 -6.61
C LEU A 359 17.34 5.94 -6.64
N GLY A 360 17.46 4.61 -6.68
CA GLY A 360 18.72 3.94 -6.96
C GLY A 360 19.09 3.94 -8.46
N SER A 361 18.15 4.25 -9.35
CA SER A 361 18.36 4.29 -10.81
C SER A 361 18.34 5.69 -11.42
N ILE A 362 17.82 6.71 -10.72
CA ILE A 362 17.75 8.11 -11.20
C ILE A 362 18.47 9.09 -10.26
N LYS A 363 19.07 10.14 -10.83
CA LYS A 363 19.69 11.23 -10.07
C LYS A 363 19.47 12.56 -10.77
N HIS A 364 18.79 13.49 -10.10
CA HIS A 364 18.40 14.78 -10.66
C HIS A 364 18.40 15.88 -9.58
N ARG A 365 18.74 17.12 -9.92
CA ARG A 365 18.93 18.23 -8.95
C ARG A 365 17.67 18.51 -8.11
N TYR A 366 16.51 18.39 -8.73
CA TYR A 366 15.20 18.69 -8.13
C TYR A 366 14.50 17.47 -7.53
N LEU A 367 15.24 16.36 -7.33
CA LEU A 367 14.79 15.18 -6.59
C LEU A 367 15.68 14.97 -5.37
N VAL A 368 15.18 14.27 -4.35
CA VAL A 368 16.04 13.78 -3.26
C VAL A 368 17.04 12.74 -3.79
N ASN A 369 18.27 12.80 -3.28
CA ASN A 369 19.35 11.93 -3.70
C ASN A 369 19.51 10.78 -2.70
N LEU A 370 19.13 9.57 -3.11
CA LEU A 370 19.33 8.34 -2.34
C LEU A 370 20.82 7.96 -2.42
N ARG A 371 21.50 7.99 -1.27
CA ARG A 371 22.91 7.62 -1.12
C ARG A 371 23.12 6.13 -0.96
N GLY A 372 22.14 5.41 -0.43
CA GLY A 372 22.29 4.00 -0.11
C GLY A 372 21.14 3.46 0.71
N TYR A 373 21.28 2.20 1.12
CA TYR A 373 20.37 1.56 2.04
C TYR A 373 21.11 0.62 3.00
N TYR A 374 20.50 0.41 4.16
CA TYR A 374 20.90 -0.62 5.11
C TYR A 374 19.74 -1.60 5.30
N ASN A 375 20.00 -2.89 5.12
CA ASN A 375 19.01 -3.96 5.19
C ASN A 375 19.52 -5.05 6.13
N SER A 376 18.79 -5.27 7.23
CA SER A 376 19.03 -6.33 8.20
C SER A 376 17.74 -7.09 8.52
N PRO A 377 17.82 -8.27 9.18
CA PRO A 377 16.64 -9.02 9.59
C PRO A 377 15.67 -8.22 10.49
N THR A 378 16.15 -7.20 11.19
CA THR A 378 15.36 -6.38 12.12
C THR A 378 15.02 -4.98 11.60
N SER A 379 15.74 -4.45 10.61
CA SER A 379 15.59 -3.05 10.18
C SER A 379 15.91 -2.83 8.69
N LYS A 380 15.07 -2.04 8.02
CA LYS A 380 15.31 -1.51 6.67
C LYS A 380 15.38 0.01 6.73
N LEU A 381 16.49 0.59 6.28
CA LEU A 381 16.78 2.02 6.29
C LEU A 381 17.17 2.49 4.89
N LEU A 382 16.66 3.64 4.47
CA LEU A 382 17.09 4.36 3.27
C LEU A 382 17.91 5.59 3.70
N ILE A 383 19.05 5.80 3.06
CA ILE A 383 20.04 6.84 3.39
C ILE A 383 19.99 7.94 2.35
N TYR A 384 19.70 9.17 2.76
CA TYR A 384 19.58 10.36 1.89
C TYR A 384 20.56 11.45 2.28
N ASP A 385 20.86 12.34 1.32
CA ASP A 385 21.40 13.66 1.67
C ASP A 385 20.46 14.40 2.64
N PHE A 386 21.02 14.99 3.70
CA PHE A 386 20.24 15.83 4.62
C PHE A 386 19.93 17.20 4.00
N LEU A 387 18.67 17.60 4.04
CA LEU A 387 18.19 18.87 3.48
C LEU A 387 17.75 19.80 4.61
N ALA A 388 18.58 20.82 4.87
CA ALA A 388 18.52 21.62 6.10
C ALA A 388 17.31 22.56 6.21
N GLY A 389 16.60 22.85 5.12
CA GLY A 389 15.38 23.66 5.15
C GLY A 389 14.17 22.92 5.74
N GLY A 390 14.21 21.59 5.78
CA GLY A 390 13.10 20.74 6.23
C GLY A 390 12.06 20.53 5.14
N SER A 391 10.81 20.24 5.53
CA SER A 391 9.70 20.16 4.58
C SER A 391 9.11 21.53 4.25
N LEU A 392 8.55 21.66 3.05
CA LEU A 392 7.82 22.86 2.63
C LEU A 392 6.53 23.07 3.45
N ASP A 393 5.95 22.01 4.02
CA ASP A 393 4.80 22.09 4.92
C ASP A 393 5.12 22.90 6.18
N GLU A 394 6.21 22.55 6.88
CA GLU A 394 6.73 23.33 8.02
C GLU A 394 7.10 24.76 7.59
N ALA A 395 7.76 24.90 6.45
CA ALA A 395 8.23 26.20 5.97
C ALA A 395 7.07 27.16 5.63
N LEU A 396 5.95 26.65 5.10
CA LEU A 396 4.75 27.44 4.79
C LEU A 396 3.90 27.71 6.02
N HIS A 397 3.68 26.72 6.89
CA HIS A 397 2.63 26.78 7.92
C HIS A 397 3.15 27.09 9.32
N GLU A 398 4.45 26.89 9.57
CA GLU A 398 5.08 27.15 10.88
C GLU A 398 6.16 28.24 10.80
N ARG A 399 6.88 28.33 9.66
CA ARG A 399 8.01 29.24 9.45
C ARG A 399 7.79 30.23 8.28
N SER A 400 6.53 30.61 8.04
CA SER A 400 6.09 31.38 6.85
C SER A 400 6.88 32.67 6.56
N GLU A 401 7.43 33.31 7.60
CA GLU A 401 8.28 34.51 7.52
C GLU A 401 9.60 34.28 6.75
N GLN A 402 10.03 33.02 6.60
CA GLN A 402 11.23 32.64 5.85
C GLN A 402 11.00 32.50 4.33
N LEU A 403 9.73 32.57 3.88
CA LEU A 403 9.34 32.35 2.48
C LEU A 403 8.75 33.62 1.87
N ASP A 404 9.61 34.47 1.33
CA ASP A 404 9.22 35.58 0.47
C ASP A 404 8.67 35.10 -0.90
N TRP A 405 8.26 36.04 -1.75
CA TRP A 405 7.68 35.72 -3.06
C TRP A 405 8.68 35.04 -4.01
N GLU A 406 9.95 35.43 -3.98
CA GLU A 406 10.98 34.88 -4.87
C GLU A 406 11.32 33.43 -4.47
N ALA A 407 11.47 33.17 -3.16
CA ALA A 407 11.62 31.83 -2.61
C ALA A 407 10.42 30.93 -2.99
N ARG A 408 9.18 31.40 -2.81
CA ARG A 408 7.96 30.65 -3.20
C ARG A 408 7.94 30.32 -4.70
N LEU A 409 8.28 31.27 -5.57
CA LEU A 409 8.34 31.05 -7.00
C LEU A 409 9.44 30.03 -7.38
N ASN A 410 10.63 30.15 -6.79
CA ASN A 410 11.73 29.22 -7.00
C ASN A 410 11.40 27.80 -6.53
N ILE A 411 10.65 27.66 -5.43
CA ILE A 411 10.15 26.38 -4.91
C ILE A 411 9.14 25.75 -5.89
N ILE A 412 8.17 26.53 -6.39
CA ILE A 412 7.22 26.08 -7.42
C ILE A 412 7.97 25.61 -8.69
N MET A 413 8.95 26.38 -9.15
CA MET A 413 9.76 26.04 -10.32
C MET A 413 10.63 24.79 -10.09
N GLY A 414 11.18 24.60 -8.89
CA GLY A 414 11.96 23.42 -8.54
C GLY A 414 11.10 22.15 -8.55
N ALA A 415 9.96 22.18 -7.86
CA ALA A 415 9.01 21.07 -7.86
C ALA A 415 8.49 20.75 -9.26
N ALA A 416 8.18 21.75 -10.09
CA ALA A 416 7.77 21.57 -11.49
C ALA A 416 8.85 20.90 -12.34
N LYS A 417 10.12 21.32 -12.21
CA LYS A 417 11.25 20.69 -12.94
C LYS A 417 11.51 19.26 -12.46
N GLY A 418 11.39 19.01 -11.16
CA GLY A 418 11.45 17.65 -10.60
C GLY A 418 10.39 16.73 -11.21
N LEU A 419 9.14 17.22 -11.29
CA LEU A 419 8.03 16.46 -11.84
C LEU A 419 8.13 16.26 -13.37
N ALA A 420 8.53 17.28 -14.12
CA ALA A 420 8.74 17.20 -15.55
C ALA A 420 9.79 16.14 -15.92
N TYR A 421 10.91 16.07 -15.19
CA TYR A 421 11.92 15.03 -15.36
C TYR A 421 11.33 13.62 -15.18
N LEU A 422 10.52 13.40 -14.14
CA LEU A 422 9.85 12.11 -13.89
C LEU A 422 8.87 11.71 -14.99
N HIS A 423 8.18 12.68 -15.60
CA HIS A 423 7.14 12.44 -16.61
C HIS A 423 7.65 12.38 -18.06
N HIS A 424 8.80 12.99 -18.36
CA HIS A 424 9.25 13.22 -19.74
C HIS A 424 10.68 12.76 -20.03
N ASP A 425 11.57 12.77 -19.03
CA ASP A 425 12.98 12.39 -19.21
C ASP A 425 13.26 10.95 -18.73
N CYS A 426 12.40 10.38 -17.88
CA CYS A 426 12.43 8.98 -17.46
C CYS A 426 11.63 8.07 -18.41
N SER A 427 12.24 6.94 -18.81
CA SER A 427 11.56 5.82 -19.51
C SER A 427 11.87 4.50 -18.78
N PRO A 428 10.85 3.77 -18.28
CA PRO A 428 9.44 4.13 -18.26
C PRO A 428 9.15 5.37 -17.39
N ARG A 429 8.06 6.07 -17.72
CA ARG A 429 7.63 7.32 -17.07
C ARG A 429 7.27 7.06 -15.60
N ILE A 430 7.56 8.00 -14.71
CA ILE A 430 7.39 7.81 -13.25
C ILE A 430 6.25 8.69 -12.74
N ILE A 431 5.14 8.07 -12.32
CA ILE A 431 4.01 8.76 -11.71
C ILE A 431 4.20 8.73 -10.19
N HIS A 432 4.33 9.90 -9.56
CA HIS A 432 4.69 10.05 -8.14
C HIS A 432 3.55 9.69 -7.18
N ARG A 433 2.32 10.08 -7.56
CA ARG A 433 1.03 9.84 -6.87
C ARG A 433 0.82 10.51 -5.52
N ASP A 434 1.86 11.06 -4.89
CA ASP A 434 1.76 11.75 -3.59
C ASP A 434 2.55 13.07 -3.56
N ILE A 435 2.31 13.93 -4.56
CA ILE A 435 2.84 15.30 -4.58
C ILE A 435 2.05 16.15 -3.57
N LYS A 436 2.75 16.69 -2.57
CA LYS A 436 2.22 17.54 -1.49
C LYS A 436 3.34 18.31 -0.81
N SER A 437 3.04 19.37 -0.05
CA SER A 437 4.06 20.21 0.61
C SER A 437 4.99 19.43 1.54
N SER A 438 4.50 18.47 2.32
CA SER A 438 5.38 17.67 3.18
C SER A 438 6.38 16.79 2.41
N ASN A 439 6.12 16.53 1.13
CA ASN A 439 6.98 15.72 0.25
C ASN A 439 7.86 16.59 -0.65
N ILE A 440 7.78 17.92 -0.54
CA ILE A 440 8.77 18.83 -1.11
C ILE A 440 9.74 19.23 0.01
N LEU A 441 10.98 18.79 -0.09
CA LEU A 441 12.03 19.15 0.87
C LEU A 441 12.86 20.32 0.34
N LEU A 442 13.36 21.15 1.27
CA LEU A 442 14.12 22.35 0.96
C LEU A 442 15.58 22.18 1.42
N ASP A 443 16.54 22.50 0.55
CA ASP A 443 17.94 22.57 0.96
C ASP A 443 18.29 23.92 1.64
N SER A 444 19.57 24.14 1.96
CA SER A 444 20.03 25.35 2.65
C SER A 444 19.79 26.65 1.88
N ASN A 445 19.55 26.57 0.57
CA ASN A 445 19.28 27.70 -0.31
C ASN A 445 17.77 27.83 -0.63
N LEU A 446 16.92 27.07 0.07
CA LEU A 446 15.49 26.93 -0.19
C LEU A 446 15.18 26.35 -1.60
N GLU A 447 16.13 25.65 -2.26
CA GLU A 447 15.82 24.93 -3.50
C GLU A 447 14.99 23.68 -3.19
N ALA A 448 13.86 23.55 -3.90
CA ALA A 448 12.91 22.46 -3.73
C ALA A 448 13.38 21.14 -4.36
N ARG A 449 13.18 20.04 -3.63
CA ARG A 449 13.44 18.66 -4.07
C ARG A 449 12.25 17.76 -3.78
N VAL A 450 11.75 17.08 -4.80
CA VAL A 450 10.65 16.11 -4.67
C VAL A 450 11.16 14.85 -3.96
N SER A 451 10.37 14.36 -3.01
CA SER A 451 10.71 13.26 -2.10
C SER A 451 9.55 12.30 -1.86
N ASP A 452 9.85 11.16 -1.22
CA ASP A 452 8.90 10.11 -0.82
C ASP A 452 8.25 9.36 -2.00
N PHE A 453 9.05 8.51 -2.64
CA PHE A 453 8.66 7.73 -3.82
C PHE A 453 7.97 6.42 -3.46
N GLY A 454 7.58 6.20 -2.19
CA GLY A 454 6.96 4.95 -1.74
C GLY A 454 5.69 4.59 -2.52
N LEU A 455 4.86 5.57 -2.88
CA LEU A 455 3.62 5.36 -3.65
C LEU A 455 3.81 5.37 -5.18
N ALA A 456 5.00 5.76 -5.66
CA ALA A 456 5.23 5.99 -7.08
C ALA A 456 5.11 4.70 -7.93
N LYS A 457 4.87 4.87 -9.24
CA LYS A 457 4.69 3.78 -10.20
C LYS A 457 5.31 4.10 -11.55
N LEU A 458 5.76 3.05 -12.22
CA LEU A 458 6.24 3.11 -13.60
C LEU A 458 5.06 2.96 -14.57
N LEU A 459 5.02 3.83 -15.58
CA LEU A 459 4.09 3.82 -16.70
C LEU A 459 4.90 3.57 -17.98
N GLU A 460 4.72 2.40 -18.58
CA GLU A 460 5.36 2.04 -19.85
C GLU A 460 4.94 2.99 -20.98
N ASP A 461 5.81 3.21 -21.97
CA ASP A 461 5.57 4.21 -23.02
C ASP A 461 4.42 3.87 -23.98
N GLU A 462 4.05 2.58 -24.07
CA GLU A 462 2.88 2.09 -24.81
C GLU A 462 1.56 2.28 -24.03
N GLU A 463 1.63 2.51 -22.72
CA GLU A 463 0.45 2.61 -21.85
C GLU A 463 -0.05 4.04 -21.68
N SER A 464 -1.37 4.18 -21.57
CA SER A 464 -2.04 5.48 -21.38
C SER A 464 -2.28 5.84 -19.91
N HIS A 465 -2.25 4.85 -19.03
CA HIS A 465 -2.49 4.99 -17.60
C HIS A 465 -2.10 3.71 -16.83
N ILE A 466 -1.79 3.85 -15.54
CA ILE A 466 -1.66 2.72 -14.63
C ILE A 466 -3.01 2.54 -13.92
N THR A 467 -3.68 1.39 -14.10
CA THR A 467 -4.80 1.03 -13.21
C THR A 467 -4.25 0.51 -11.89
N THR A 468 -4.60 1.14 -10.78
CA THR A 468 -3.98 0.88 -9.46
C THR A 468 -4.90 1.33 -8.32
N ILE A 469 -4.63 0.83 -7.11
CA ILE A 469 -5.30 1.33 -5.89
C ILE A 469 -5.16 2.86 -5.82
N VAL A 470 -6.23 3.56 -5.41
CA VAL A 470 -6.15 5.00 -5.13
C VAL A 470 -5.33 5.18 -3.86
N ALA A 471 -4.17 5.80 -3.97
CA ALA A 471 -3.33 6.17 -2.83
C ALA A 471 -2.60 7.47 -3.15
N GLY A 472 -2.48 8.32 -2.14
CA GLY A 472 -2.04 9.71 -2.18
C GLY A 472 -2.77 10.48 -1.08
N THR A 473 -2.43 11.74 -0.86
CA THR A 473 -2.93 12.51 0.28
C THR A 473 -4.26 13.23 0.01
N PHE A 474 -5.19 13.14 0.97
CA PHE A 474 -6.48 13.82 0.89
C PHE A 474 -6.31 15.34 0.72
N GLY A 475 -7.15 15.96 -0.11
CA GLY A 475 -7.00 17.35 -0.56
C GLY A 475 -6.17 17.50 -1.85
N TYR A 476 -5.16 16.65 -2.07
CA TYR A 476 -4.30 16.67 -3.26
C TYR A 476 -4.70 15.68 -4.36
N LEU A 477 -5.51 14.66 -4.04
CA LEU A 477 -5.93 13.63 -4.99
C LEU A 477 -6.78 14.19 -6.14
N ALA A 478 -6.42 13.80 -7.37
CA ALA A 478 -7.17 14.16 -8.58
C ALA A 478 -8.55 13.46 -8.62
N PRO A 479 -9.67 14.16 -8.87
CA PRO A 479 -11.01 13.57 -8.84
C PRO A 479 -11.19 12.40 -9.81
N GLU A 480 -10.64 12.51 -11.03
CA GLU A 480 -10.71 11.46 -12.04
C GLU A 480 -9.91 10.22 -11.63
N TYR A 481 -8.80 10.38 -10.89
CA TYR A 481 -8.04 9.28 -10.32
C TYR A 481 -8.82 8.60 -9.18
N MET A 482 -9.42 9.39 -8.28
CA MET A 482 -10.27 8.88 -7.19
C MET A 482 -11.45 8.06 -7.71
N VAL A 483 -12.09 8.50 -8.80
CA VAL A 483 -13.26 7.81 -9.38
C VAL A 483 -12.87 6.59 -10.23
N SER A 484 -11.74 6.65 -10.95
CA SER A 484 -11.42 5.64 -11.98
C SER A 484 -10.34 4.62 -11.60
N GLY A 485 -9.55 4.88 -10.56
CA GLY A 485 -8.36 4.11 -10.22
C GLY A 485 -7.21 4.23 -11.24
N ARG A 486 -7.29 5.18 -12.19
CA ARG A 486 -6.29 5.36 -13.26
C ARG A 486 -5.32 6.47 -12.88
N ALA A 487 -4.09 6.11 -12.53
CA ALA A 487 -3.00 7.04 -12.31
C ALA A 487 -2.33 7.39 -13.66
N THR A 488 -2.04 8.67 -13.87
CA THR A 488 -1.35 9.24 -15.04
C THR A 488 -0.47 10.40 -14.58
N GLU A 489 0.34 10.96 -15.49
CA GLU A 489 1.06 12.22 -15.25
C GLU A 489 0.10 13.33 -14.81
N LYS A 490 -1.12 13.33 -15.36
CA LYS A 490 -2.16 14.32 -15.03
C LYS A 490 -2.64 14.24 -13.58
N THR A 491 -2.56 13.06 -12.97
CA THR A 491 -2.81 12.88 -11.54
C THR A 491 -1.84 13.71 -10.70
N ASP A 492 -0.54 13.64 -10.99
CA ASP A 492 0.46 14.45 -10.29
C ASP A 492 0.36 15.94 -10.65
N VAL A 493 0.01 16.28 -11.90
CA VAL A 493 -0.21 17.68 -12.32
C VAL A 493 -1.35 18.32 -11.54
N TYR A 494 -2.44 17.59 -11.26
CA TYR A 494 -3.51 18.08 -10.40
C TYR A 494 -3.00 18.31 -8.96
N SER A 495 -2.29 17.34 -8.38
CA SER A 495 -1.72 17.47 -7.03
C SER A 495 -0.70 18.61 -6.94
N PHE A 496 0.09 18.84 -8.00
CA PHE A 496 0.97 20.00 -8.14
C PHE A 496 0.19 21.32 -8.24
N GLY A 497 -0.96 21.34 -8.91
CA GLY A 497 -1.87 22.49 -8.91
C GLY A 497 -2.37 22.84 -7.50
N VAL A 498 -2.76 21.83 -6.72
CA VAL A 498 -3.16 22.01 -5.30
C VAL A 498 -1.98 22.55 -4.45
N LEU A 499 -0.78 22.00 -4.64
CA LEU A 499 0.45 22.48 -4.00
C LEU A 499 0.74 23.96 -4.33
N VAL A 500 0.56 24.38 -5.59
CA VAL A 500 0.69 25.79 -5.98
C VAL A 500 -0.33 26.65 -5.24
N LEU A 501 -1.60 26.24 -5.16
CA LEU A 501 -2.63 27.00 -4.42
C LEU A 501 -2.29 27.14 -2.92
N GLU A 502 -1.72 26.11 -2.30
CA GLU A 502 -1.23 26.16 -0.93
C GLU A 502 -0.06 27.16 -0.77
N ILE A 503 0.95 27.09 -1.64
CA ILE A 503 2.11 28.02 -1.62
C ILE A 503 1.66 29.48 -1.80
N LEU A 504 0.70 29.72 -2.71
CA LEU A 504 0.17 31.06 -2.99
C LEU A 504 -0.69 31.61 -1.84
N SER A 505 -1.55 30.77 -1.25
CA SER A 505 -2.51 31.20 -0.22
C SER A 505 -1.97 31.15 1.21
N GLY A 506 -0.91 30.38 1.46
CA GLY A 506 -0.45 30.03 2.81
C GLY A 506 -1.44 29.16 3.59
N LYS A 507 -2.43 28.53 2.93
CA LYS A 507 -3.43 27.68 3.57
C LYS A 507 -3.28 26.22 3.17
N ARG A 508 -3.30 25.34 4.18
CA ARG A 508 -3.36 23.88 3.99
C ARG A 508 -4.55 23.50 3.10
N PRO A 509 -4.43 22.55 2.14
CA PRO A 509 -5.54 22.14 1.28
C PRO A 509 -6.78 21.59 1.99
N THR A 510 -6.68 21.31 3.29
CA THR A 510 -7.74 20.82 4.18
C THR A 510 -8.01 21.77 5.36
N ASP A 511 -7.86 23.09 5.17
CA ASP A 511 -8.14 24.12 6.18
C ASP A 511 -9.64 24.12 6.57
N ALA A 512 -9.92 24.16 7.88
CA ALA A 512 -11.27 24.11 8.43
C ALA A 512 -12.18 25.24 7.90
N SER A 513 -11.63 26.45 7.66
CA SER A 513 -12.38 27.66 7.26
C SER A 513 -13.12 27.54 5.92
N PHE A 514 -12.76 26.54 5.10
CA PHE A 514 -13.50 26.18 3.90
C PHE A 514 -14.09 24.76 3.93
N ILE A 515 -13.52 23.81 4.69
CA ILE A 515 -14.16 22.50 4.91
C ILE A 515 -15.54 22.63 5.57
N GLU A 516 -15.70 23.53 6.55
CA GLU A 516 -16.99 23.83 7.19
C GLU A 516 -18.06 24.30 6.19
N LYS A 517 -17.64 24.83 5.04
CA LYS A 517 -18.50 25.30 3.95
C LYS A 517 -18.70 24.25 2.85
N GLY A 518 -18.23 23.02 3.05
CA GLY A 518 -18.28 21.93 2.07
C GLY A 518 -17.29 22.07 0.92
N LEU A 519 -16.23 22.88 1.08
CA LEU A 519 -15.26 23.18 0.04
C LEU A 519 -13.89 22.54 0.35
N ASN A 520 -13.07 22.40 -0.69
CA ASN A 520 -11.63 22.22 -0.59
C ASN A 520 -10.92 23.52 -1.05
N ILE A 521 -9.58 23.56 -1.03
CA ILE A 521 -8.83 24.76 -1.45
C ILE A 521 -9.15 25.20 -2.89
N VAL A 522 -9.40 24.26 -3.80
CA VAL A 522 -9.78 24.55 -5.20
C VAL A 522 -11.13 25.26 -5.25
N GLY A 523 -12.14 24.75 -4.53
CA GLY A 523 -13.46 25.37 -4.41
C GLY A 523 -13.43 26.70 -3.66
N TRP A 524 -12.56 26.85 -2.66
CA TRP A 524 -12.37 28.10 -1.94
C TRP A 524 -11.78 29.19 -2.84
N VAL A 525 -10.69 28.92 -3.56
CA VAL A 525 -10.09 29.85 -4.53
C VAL A 525 -11.10 30.22 -5.61
N SER A 526 -11.83 29.24 -6.13
CA SER A 526 -12.87 29.46 -7.16
C SER A 526 -14.01 30.39 -6.74
N LEU A 527 -14.19 30.67 -5.45
CA LEU A 527 -15.20 31.60 -4.92
C LEU A 527 -14.65 32.97 -4.50
N HIS A 528 -13.32 33.15 -4.45
CA HIS A 528 -12.69 34.39 -3.97
C HIS A 528 -11.86 35.11 -5.04
N PHE A 529 -11.62 34.46 -6.19
CA PHE A 529 -10.78 34.95 -7.29
C PHE A 529 -11.46 34.83 -8.67
N SER A 530 -12.79 34.71 -8.71
CA SER A 530 -13.62 34.63 -9.93
C SER A 530 -14.43 35.90 -10.21
#